data_AF-A0A147BAF3-F1
#
_entry.id   AF-A0A147BAF3-F1
#
_cell.length_a   1.000
_cell.length_b   1.000
_cell.length_c   1.000
_cell.angle_alpha   90.00
_cell.angle_beta   90.00
_cell.angle_gamma   90.00
#
_symmetry.space_group_name_H-M   'P 1'
#
loop_
_entity.id
_entity.type
_entity.pdbx_description
1 polymer ?
#
loop_
_entity_poly.entity_id
_entity_poly.type
_entity_poly.pdbx_seq_one_letter_code
_entity_poly.pdbx_strand_id
1 'polypeptide(L)'
;EVDGAKNKVYCQNLCLLAKLFLDHKTLYFDVEPFLFYIMTEADCDGCHVIGYFSKEKNSFLNYNVSCILTLPPYQRQGYGRMLIDFSYLLSKVENKVGSPEKPLSDLGLISYRSYWKSVVLDYLRRFEGKELSIKDLSQETAISAYDIVSTLQSLGMLKYWKGKHLVLRNQLKPEPEPAPVKGKKQRPDRTLDPECLRWKPYSTTSQ
;
A
#
# COMPACT_ATOMS: atom_id res chain seq x y z
N GLU A 1 -0.46 1.98 -15.85
CA GLU A 1 0.99 2.02 -15.57
C GLU A 1 1.64 2.94 -16.60
N VAL A 2 2.57 3.79 -16.19
CA VAL A 2 3.33 4.68 -17.05
C VAL A 2 4.82 4.50 -16.77
N ASP A 3 5.59 4.14 -17.80
CA ASP A 3 7.04 4.01 -17.71
C ASP A 3 7.70 5.39 -17.84
N GLY A 4 8.48 5.79 -16.82
CA GLY A 4 9.19 7.07 -16.80
C GLY A 4 10.24 7.23 -17.90
N ALA A 5 10.81 6.13 -18.41
CA ALA A 5 11.74 6.17 -19.55
C ALA A 5 11.01 6.43 -20.88
N LYS A 6 9.78 5.93 -21.02
CA LYS A 6 8.98 6.09 -22.25
C LYS A 6 8.22 7.41 -22.27
N ASN A 7 7.77 7.90 -21.12
CA ASN A 7 6.94 9.11 -20.98
C ASN A 7 7.58 10.15 -20.05
N LYS A 8 8.84 10.50 -20.32
CA LYS A 8 9.67 11.33 -19.44
C LYS A 8 9.01 12.64 -19.01
N VAL A 9 8.53 13.44 -19.98
CA VAL A 9 7.91 14.76 -19.71
C VAL A 9 6.68 14.63 -18.80
N TYR A 10 5.81 13.65 -19.07
CA TYR A 10 4.62 13.43 -18.27
C TYR A 10 4.98 13.07 -16.82
N CYS A 11 5.93 12.15 -16.63
CA CYS A 11 6.36 11.73 -15.30
C CYS A 11 7.10 12.84 -14.54
N GLN A 12 7.87 13.68 -15.22
CA GLN A 12 8.51 14.86 -14.63
C GLN A 12 7.47 15.87 -14.15
N ASN A 13 6.46 16.18 -14.98
CA ASN A 13 5.35 17.07 -14.61
C ASN A 13 4.59 16.53 -13.40
N LEU A 14 4.30 15.22 -13.38
CA LEU A 14 3.66 14.57 -12.24
C LEU A 14 4.53 14.65 -10.98
N CYS A 15 5.84 14.45 -11.09
CA CYS A 15 6.76 14.59 -9.97
C CYS A 15 6.84 16.01 -9.42
N LEU A 16 6.85 17.02 -10.29
CA LEU A 16 6.82 18.44 -9.90
C LEU A 16 5.52 18.78 -9.18
N LEU A 17 4.37 18.34 -9.71
CA LEU A 17 3.08 18.47 -9.04
C LEU A 17 3.10 17.81 -7.65
N ALA A 18 3.64 16.60 -7.56
CA ALA A 18 3.71 15.86 -6.31
C ALA A 18 4.61 16.53 -5.26
N LYS A 19 5.70 17.16 -5.70
CA LYS A 19 6.66 17.86 -4.82
C LYS A 19 6.00 19.01 -4.03
N LEU A 20 4.91 19.59 -4.54
CA LEU A 20 4.11 20.60 -3.83
C LEU A 20 3.45 20.06 -2.56
N PHE A 21 3.27 18.74 -2.46
CA PHE A 21 2.56 18.08 -1.36
C PHE A 21 3.40 17.03 -0.62
N LEU A 22 4.63 16.78 -1.08
CA LEU A 22 5.56 15.80 -0.51
C LEU A 22 6.89 16.48 -0.16
N ASP A 23 7.13 16.67 1.13
CA ASP A 23 8.33 17.36 1.63
C ASP A 23 9.61 16.58 1.32
N HIS A 24 9.57 15.26 1.48
CA HIS A 24 10.74 14.38 1.33
C HIS A 24 10.97 13.87 -0.09
N LYS A 25 10.23 14.35 -1.10
CA LYS A 25 10.46 13.93 -2.50
C LYS A 25 11.71 14.63 -3.05
N THR A 26 12.75 13.86 -3.33
CA THR A 26 14.05 14.35 -3.80
C THR A 26 14.27 14.19 -5.31
N LEU A 27 13.71 13.14 -5.91
CA LEU A 27 13.86 12.86 -7.35
C LEU A 27 12.62 13.30 -8.13
N TYR A 28 12.82 14.22 -9.08
CA TYR A 28 11.75 14.74 -9.94
C TYR A 28 12.15 14.90 -11.42
N PHE A 29 13.44 14.86 -11.77
CA PHE A 29 13.91 14.89 -13.16
C PHE A 29 14.33 13.51 -13.69
N ASP A 30 15.02 12.72 -12.86
CA ASP A 30 15.47 11.37 -13.20
C ASP A 30 14.34 10.37 -12.92
N VAL A 31 13.43 10.23 -13.89
CA VAL A 31 12.19 9.43 -13.78
C VAL A 31 12.31 8.07 -14.46
N GLU A 32 13.33 7.86 -15.28
CA GLU A 32 13.60 6.66 -16.07
C GLU A 32 13.68 5.36 -15.24
N PRO A 33 14.23 5.37 -14.00
CA PRO A 33 14.27 4.18 -13.16
C PRO A 33 12.90 3.77 -12.59
N PHE A 34 11.85 4.57 -12.77
CA PHE A 34 10.56 4.40 -12.09
C PHE A 34 9.42 4.02 -13.03
N LEU A 35 8.51 3.21 -12.49
CA LEU A 35 7.14 3.02 -12.99
C LEU A 35 6.17 3.85 -12.16
N PHE A 36 5.16 4.41 -12.81
CA PHE A 36 4.13 5.23 -12.19
C PHE A 36 2.77 4.54 -12.35
N TYR A 37 2.09 4.33 -11.23
CA TYR A 37 0.75 3.74 -11.18
C TYR A 37 -0.25 4.83 -10.81
N ILE A 38 -1.01 5.28 -11.81
CA ILE A 38 -1.85 6.45 -11.75
C ILE A 38 -3.30 6.00 -11.63
N MET A 39 -3.95 6.46 -10.58
CA MET A 39 -5.37 6.23 -10.36
C MET A 39 -6.16 7.40 -10.92
N THR A 40 -7.20 7.07 -11.69
CA THR A 40 -8.08 8.06 -12.32
C THR A 40 -9.54 7.75 -12.02
N GLU A 41 -10.37 8.78 -12.01
CA GLU A 41 -11.83 8.67 -12.06
C GLU A 41 -12.28 8.99 -13.48
N ALA A 42 -13.09 8.11 -14.09
CA ALA A 42 -13.55 8.29 -15.46
C ALA A 42 -14.96 8.90 -15.47
N ASP A 43 -15.18 9.88 -16.33
CA ASP A 43 -16.49 10.47 -16.64
C ASP A 43 -16.66 10.69 -18.16
N CYS A 44 -17.64 11.50 -18.56
CA CYS A 44 -17.90 11.78 -19.98
C CYS A 44 -16.82 12.65 -20.65
N ASP A 45 -16.02 13.39 -19.87
CA ASP A 45 -14.98 14.29 -20.38
C ASP A 45 -13.59 13.64 -20.38
N GLY A 46 -13.40 12.55 -19.63
CA GLY A 46 -12.21 11.71 -19.72
C GLY A 46 -11.82 11.06 -18.40
N CYS A 47 -10.51 10.89 -18.20
CA CYS A 47 -9.94 10.25 -17.02
C CYS A 47 -9.18 11.29 -16.17
N HIS A 48 -9.74 11.62 -15.00
CA HIS A 48 -9.21 12.65 -14.10
C HIS A 48 -8.29 12.03 -13.05
N VAL A 49 -7.07 12.56 -12.92
CA VAL A 49 -6.09 12.04 -11.96
C VAL A 49 -6.57 12.26 -10.53
N ILE A 50 -6.65 11.18 -9.76
CA ILE A 50 -6.94 11.18 -8.31
C ILE A 50 -5.64 11.22 -7.50
N GLY A 51 -4.68 10.41 -7.93
CA GLY A 51 -3.45 10.16 -7.20
C GLY A 51 -2.59 9.12 -7.89
N TYR A 52 -1.42 8.85 -7.34
CA TYR A 52 -0.50 7.88 -7.89
C TYR A 52 0.41 7.30 -6.81
N PHE A 53 1.09 6.22 -7.15
CA PHE A 53 2.37 5.89 -6.53
C PHE A 53 3.44 5.59 -7.59
N SER A 54 4.70 5.85 -7.26
CA SER A 54 5.84 5.42 -8.05
C SER A 54 6.52 4.20 -7.44
N LYS A 55 7.12 3.38 -8.27
CA LYS A 55 7.86 2.17 -7.89
C LYS A 55 9.13 2.07 -8.72
N GLU A 56 10.27 1.87 -8.07
CA GLU A 56 11.51 1.56 -8.79
C GLU A 56 11.35 0.28 -9.61
N LYS A 57 11.85 0.29 -10.84
CA LYS A 57 11.92 -0.91 -11.69
C LYS A 57 12.75 -2.01 -11.03
N ASN A 58 13.83 -1.61 -10.35
CA ASN A 58 14.76 -2.51 -9.66
C ASN A 58 15.09 -1.95 -8.27
N SER A 59 14.27 -2.25 -7.26
CA SER A 59 14.55 -1.84 -5.88
C SER A 59 15.41 -2.87 -5.15
N PHE A 60 16.62 -2.49 -4.73
CA PHE A 60 17.52 -3.35 -3.95
C PHE A 60 16.93 -3.77 -2.60
N LEU A 61 16.12 -2.89 -1.99
CA LEU A 61 15.49 -3.11 -0.69
C LEU A 61 14.08 -3.70 -0.79
N ASN A 62 13.65 -4.08 -2.01
CA ASN A 62 12.29 -4.54 -2.32
C ASN A 62 11.21 -3.56 -1.88
N TYR A 63 11.45 -2.25 -2.06
CA TYR A 63 10.39 -1.27 -1.89
C TYR A 63 9.36 -1.41 -3.00
N ASN A 64 8.10 -1.59 -2.64
CA ASN A 64 7.00 -1.66 -3.61
C ASN A 64 6.36 -0.31 -3.90
N VAL A 65 6.72 0.72 -3.12
CA VAL A 65 6.32 2.11 -3.26
C VAL A 65 7.50 3.01 -2.89
N SER A 66 7.85 3.94 -3.77
CA SER A 66 8.85 5.00 -3.52
C SER A 66 8.19 6.32 -3.09
N CYS A 67 7.14 6.73 -3.80
CA CYS A 67 6.31 7.88 -3.43
C CYS A 67 4.85 7.50 -3.63
N ILE A 68 3.96 8.01 -2.77
CA ILE A 68 2.52 7.84 -2.89
C ILE A 68 1.82 9.15 -2.56
N LEU A 69 0.84 9.53 -3.38
CA LEU A 69 0.09 10.76 -3.21
C LEU A 69 -1.36 10.56 -3.65
N THR A 70 -2.29 11.01 -2.81
CA THR A 70 -3.66 11.34 -3.22
C THR A 70 -3.76 12.86 -3.27
N LEU A 71 -4.21 13.41 -4.40
CA LEU A 71 -4.32 14.86 -4.56
C LEU A 71 -5.30 15.44 -3.52
N PRO A 72 -5.06 16.67 -3.02
CA PRO A 72 -5.80 17.24 -1.90
C PRO A 72 -7.34 17.14 -1.99
N PRO A 73 -7.99 17.39 -3.15
CA PRO A 73 -9.45 17.29 -3.26
C PRO A 73 -10.00 15.88 -2.98
N TYR A 74 -9.19 14.84 -3.22
CA TYR A 74 -9.58 13.44 -3.11
C TYR A 74 -9.11 12.76 -1.81
N GLN A 75 -8.47 13.50 -0.90
CA GLN A 75 -8.00 12.96 0.37
C GLN A 75 -9.17 12.58 1.30
N ARG A 76 -8.93 11.58 2.18
CA ARG A 76 -9.92 11.07 3.15
C ARG A 76 -11.20 10.53 2.50
N GLN A 77 -11.13 10.09 1.23
CA GLN A 77 -12.23 9.48 0.50
C GLN A 77 -12.04 7.98 0.21
N GLY A 78 -10.99 7.36 0.77
CA GLY A 78 -10.66 5.94 0.57
C GLY A 78 -9.60 5.68 -0.50
N TYR A 79 -9.34 6.62 -1.41
CA TYR A 79 -8.40 6.45 -2.52
C TYR A 79 -6.95 6.18 -2.08
N GLY A 80 -6.48 6.78 -0.99
CA GLY A 80 -5.16 6.48 -0.44
C GLY A 80 -5.03 5.02 -0.01
N ARG A 81 -6.09 4.44 0.58
CA ARG A 81 -6.12 3.02 0.95
C ARG A 81 -6.12 2.13 -0.30
N MET A 82 -6.87 2.49 -1.34
CA MET A 82 -6.87 1.77 -2.61
C MET A 82 -5.49 1.80 -3.28
N LEU A 83 -4.77 2.93 -3.27
CA LEU A 83 -3.41 3.01 -3.83
C LEU A 83 -2.44 2.09 -3.06
N ILE A 84 -2.53 2.06 -1.73
CA ILE A 84 -1.74 1.14 -0.90
C ILE A 84 -2.09 -0.32 -1.22
N ASP A 85 -3.37 -0.66 -1.25
CA ASP A 85 -3.85 -2.01 -1.55
C ASP A 85 -3.39 -2.46 -2.95
N PHE A 86 -3.43 -1.56 -3.94
CA PHE A 86 -2.99 -1.85 -5.30
C PHE A 86 -1.47 -2.14 -5.33
N SER A 87 -0.67 -1.39 -4.57
CA SER A 87 0.77 -1.65 -4.48
C SER A 87 1.10 -3.05 -3.95
N TYR A 88 0.34 -3.55 -2.97
CA TYR A 88 0.47 -4.91 -2.45
C TYR A 88 -0.11 -5.96 -3.38
N LEU A 89 -1.20 -5.66 -4.10
CA LEU A 89 -1.73 -6.53 -5.14
C LEU A 89 -0.66 -6.82 -6.20
N LEU A 90 0.07 -5.80 -6.66
CA LEU A 90 1.19 -5.98 -7.59
C LEU A 90 2.29 -6.87 -6.97
N SER A 91 2.68 -6.63 -5.72
CA SER A 91 3.68 -7.46 -5.03
C SER A 91 3.26 -8.93 -4.94
N LYS A 92 1.98 -9.21 -4.70
CA LYS A 92 1.42 -10.57 -4.72
C LYS A 92 1.57 -11.23 -6.09
N VAL A 93 1.24 -10.53 -7.17
CA VAL A 93 1.41 -11.06 -8.54
C VAL A 93 2.89 -11.29 -8.88
N GLU A 94 3.80 -10.48 -8.34
CA GLU A 94 5.25 -10.67 -8.48
C GLU A 94 5.81 -11.81 -7.60
N ASN A 95 5.00 -12.42 -6.72
CA ASN A 95 5.45 -13.34 -5.68
C ASN A 95 6.57 -12.74 -4.81
N LYS A 96 6.43 -11.47 -4.45
CA LYS A 96 7.38 -10.73 -3.62
C LYS A 96 6.70 -10.15 -2.39
N VAL A 97 7.50 -9.93 -1.36
CA VAL A 97 7.12 -9.10 -0.20
C VAL A 97 7.64 -7.69 -0.40
N GLY A 98 6.90 -6.71 0.10
CA GLY A 98 7.22 -5.29 -0.07
C GLY A 98 6.95 -4.45 1.17
N SER A 99 7.57 -3.29 1.19
CA SER A 99 7.37 -2.22 2.16
C SER A 99 7.47 -0.89 1.40
N PRO A 100 6.83 0.20 1.86
CA PRO A 100 7.12 1.52 1.31
C PRO A 100 8.54 1.98 1.67
N GLU A 101 9.12 2.80 0.81
CA GLU A 101 10.38 3.50 1.06
C GLU A 101 10.29 4.38 2.32
N LYS A 102 11.41 4.50 3.03
CA LYS A 102 11.52 5.24 4.30
C LYS A 102 12.43 6.47 4.10
N PRO A 103 12.16 7.60 4.78
CA PRO A 103 11.08 7.81 5.75
C PRO A 103 9.71 8.05 5.09
N LEU A 104 8.65 7.57 5.73
CA LEU A 104 7.27 7.91 5.37
C LEU A 104 6.93 9.31 5.90
N SER A 105 6.05 10.02 5.19
CA SER A 105 5.37 11.21 5.74
C SER A 105 4.42 10.81 6.87
N ASP A 106 4.06 11.76 7.75
CA ASP A 106 3.13 11.50 8.87
C ASP A 106 1.79 10.91 8.39
N LEU A 107 1.23 11.50 7.33
CA LEU A 107 -0.01 11.00 6.73
C LEU A 107 0.17 9.62 6.09
N GLY A 108 1.32 9.38 5.46
CA GLY A 108 1.69 8.07 4.92
C GLY A 108 1.76 7.02 6.03
N LEU A 109 2.45 7.31 7.14
CA LEU A 109 2.61 6.41 8.27
C LEU A 109 1.26 6.03 8.91
N ILE A 110 0.36 6.99 9.10
CA ILE A 110 -0.99 6.74 9.62
C ILE A 110 -1.77 5.82 8.65
N SER A 111 -1.68 6.09 7.34
CA SER A 111 -2.40 5.34 6.32
C SER A 111 -1.91 3.88 6.23
N TYR A 112 -0.60 3.67 6.20
CA TYR A 112 0.01 2.33 6.18
C TYR A 112 -0.27 1.55 7.47
N ARG A 113 -0.15 2.17 8.65
CA ARG A 113 -0.49 1.51 9.93
C ARG A 113 -1.95 1.06 9.98
N SER A 114 -2.87 1.92 9.51
CA SER A 114 -4.29 1.57 9.42
C SER A 114 -4.54 0.41 8.46
N TYR A 115 -3.91 0.45 7.27
CA TYR A 115 -3.99 -0.62 6.28
C TYR A 115 -3.44 -1.95 6.81
N TRP A 116 -2.21 -1.97 7.36
CA TRP A 116 -1.60 -3.17 7.92
C TRP A 116 -2.39 -3.74 9.08
N LYS A 117 -2.90 -2.90 9.99
CA LYS A 117 -3.80 -3.32 11.07
C LYS A 117 -5.00 -4.08 10.51
N SER A 118 -5.69 -3.51 9.51
CA SER A 118 -6.84 -4.14 8.86
C SER A 118 -6.47 -5.51 8.28
N VAL A 119 -5.45 -5.57 7.41
CA VAL A 119 -5.06 -6.81 6.73
C VAL A 119 -4.61 -7.90 7.71
N VAL A 120 -3.81 -7.55 8.71
CA VAL A 120 -3.33 -8.50 9.72
C VAL A 120 -4.49 -9.03 10.56
N LEU A 121 -5.40 -8.18 11.02
CA LEU A 121 -6.57 -8.63 11.78
C LEU A 121 -7.50 -9.51 10.93
N ASP A 122 -7.74 -9.14 9.67
CA ASP A 122 -8.58 -9.92 8.75
C ASP A 122 -7.97 -11.30 8.45
N TYR A 123 -6.65 -11.40 8.34
CA TYR A 123 -5.97 -12.69 8.26
C TYR A 123 -6.14 -13.49 9.55
N LEU A 124 -5.88 -12.89 10.72
CA LEU A 124 -5.94 -13.58 12.00
C LEU A 124 -7.35 -14.11 12.33
N ARG A 125 -8.41 -13.43 11.87
CA ARG A 125 -9.80 -13.90 12.02
C ARG A 125 -10.10 -15.14 11.17
N ARG A 126 -9.48 -15.27 10.01
CA ARG A 126 -9.66 -16.41 9.08
C ARG A 126 -8.71 -17.57 9.37
N PHE A 127 -7.68 -17.34 10.17
CA PHE A 127 -6.64 -18.33 10.43
C PHE A 127 -7.09 -19.38 11.48
N GLU A 128 -7.29 -20.61 11.03
CA GLU A 128 -7.75 -21.74 11.86
C GLU A 128 -6.60 -22.57 12.46
N GLY A 129 -5.35 -22.33 12.03
CA GLY A 129 -4.18 -23.09 12.49
C GLY A 129 -3.83 -22.87 13.97
N LYS A 130 -3.10 -23.82 14.56
CA LYS A 130 -2.64 -23.74 15.97
C LYS A 130 -1.50 -22.75 16.18
N GLU A 131 -0.53 -22.71 15.27
CA GLU A 131 0.65 -21.84 15.34
C GLU A 131 0.66 -20.88 14.14
N LEU A 132 0.81 -19.58 14.41
CA LEU A 132 0.93 -18.57 13.35
C LEU A 132 2.39 -18.40 12.95
N SER A 133 2.70 -18.59 11.67
CA SER A 133 3.99 -18.25 11.08
C SER A 133 3.95 -16.82 10.53
N ILE A 134 4.83 -15.95 11.02
CA ILE A 134 4.99 -14.59 10.46
C ILE A 134 5.46 -14.64 9.00
N LYS A 135 6.24 -15.67 8.65
CA LYS A 135 6.70 -15.89 7.28
C LYS A 135 5.52 -16.16 6.36
N ASP A 136 4.60 -17.03 6.75
CA ASP A 136 3.46 -17.42 5.91
C ASP A 136 2.49 -16.25 5.74
N LEU A 137 2.20 -15.53 6.83
CA LEU A 137 1.43 -14.27 6.80
C LEU A 137 2.07 -13.24 5.87
N SER A 138 3.40 -13.10 5.91
CA SER A 138 4.15 -12.20 5.04
C SER A 138 4.03 -12.58 3.56
N GLN A 139 4.15 -13.86 3.22
CA GLN A 139 4.00 -14.34 1.85
C GLN A 139 2.56 -14.15 1.33
N GLU A 140 1.55 -14.47 2.12
CA GLU A 140 0.15 -14.37 1.68
C GLU A 140 -0.31 -12.91 1.53
N THR A 141 0.15 -12.03 2.41
CA THR A 141 -0.25 -10.60 2.38
C THR A 141 0.66 -9.73 1.53
N ALA A 142 1.83 -10.25 1.13
CA ALA A 142 2.95 -9.51 0.55
C ALA A 142 3.51 -8.37 1.43
N ILE A 143 3.10 -8.27 2.70
CA ILE A 143 3.62 -7.29 3.66
C ILE A 143 4.93 -7.82 4.23
N SER A 144 5.95 -6.96 4.38
CA SER A 144 7.21 -7.36 5.00
C SER A 144 7.01 -7.92 6.42
N ALA A 145 7.80 -8.94 6.79
CA ALA A 145 7.75 -9.52 8.14
C ALA A 145 8.01 -8.47 9.24
N TYR A 146 8.86 -7.47 8.96
CA TYR A 146 9.12 -6.37 9.87
C TYR A 146 7.86 -5.54 10.14
N ASP A 147 7.12 -5.16 9.10
CA ASP A 147 5.90 -4.35 9.23
C ASP A 147 4.78 -5.13 9.93
N ILE A 148 4.69 -6.45 9.69
CA ILE A 148 3.78 -7.35 10.41
C ILE A 148 4.14 -7.39 11.90
N VAL A 149 5.41 -7.61 12.24
CA VAL A 149 5.88 -7.65 13.64
C VAL A 149 5.61 -6.33 14.33
N SER A 150 5.93 -5.21 13.69
CA SER A 150 5.65 -3.86 14.21
C SER A 150 4.15 -3.65 14.45
N THR A 151 3.31 -4.11 13.51
CA THR A 151 1.85 -4.05 13.65
C THR A 151 1.37 -4.87 14.85
N LEU A 152 1.78 -6.14 14.96
CA LEU A 152 1.40 -7.02 16.08
C LEU A 152 1.88 -6.49 17.44
N GLN A 153 3.07 -5.88 17.48
CA GLN A 153 3.60 -5.20 18.68
C GLN A 153 2.72 -4.00 19.05
N SER A 154 2.34 -3.16 18.08
CA SER A 154 1.48 -1.99 18.32
C SER A 154 0.08 -2.38 18.82
N LEU A 155 -0.40 -3.57 18.46
CA LEU A 155 -1.66 -4.13 18.92
C LEU A 155 -1.55 -4.85 20.27
N GLY A 156 -0.36 -4.95 20.87
CA GLY A 156 -0.15 -5.72 22.10
C GLY A 156 -0.36 -7.24 21.93
N MET A 157 -0.33 -7.72 20.69
CA MET A 157 -0.62 -9.11 20.33
C MET A 157 0.62 -9.97 20.19
N LEU A 158 1.83 -9.40 20.22
CA LEU A 158 3.08 -10.15 20.12
C LEU A 158 3.74 -10.32 21.51
N LYS A 159 3.99 -11.55 21.92
CA LYS A 159 4.83 -11.89 23.08
C LYS A 159 6.06 -12.68 22.67
N TYR A 160 7.13 -12.56 23.44
CA TYR A 160 8.32 -13.40 23.28
C TYR A 160 8.38 -14.39 24.44
N TRP A 161 8.51 -15.68 24.12
CA TRP A 161 8.56 -16.75 25.10
C TRP A 161 9.49 -17.87 24.65
N LYS A 162 10.49 -18.18 25.48
CA LYS A 162 11.49 -19.26 25.23
C LYS A 162 12.08 -19.23 23.81
N GLY A 163 12.47 -18.05 23.31
CA GLY A 163 13.06 -17.94 21.97
C GLY A 163 12.06 -17.82 20.82
N LYS A 164 10.75 -17.87 21.08
CA LYS A 164 9.70 -17.84 20.05
C LYS A 164 8.79 -16.63 20.20
N HIS A 165 8.36 -16.07 19.08
CA HIS A 165 7.28 -15.10 19.04
C HIS A 165 5.92 -15.82 19.09
N LEU A 166 5.11 -15.49 20.09
CA LEU A 166 3.74 -15.98 20.28
C LEU A 166 2.75 -14.88 19.96
N VAL A 167 1.76 -15.17 19.10
CA VAL A 167 0.68 -14.23 18.78
C VAL A 167 -0.56 -14.52 19.61
N LEU A 168 -0.97 -13.54 20.42
CA LEU A 168 -2.11 -13.64 21.33
C LEU A 168 -3.43 -13.33 20.61
N ARG A 169 -4.16 -14.37 20.22
CA ARG A 169 -5.48 -14.22 19.55
C ARG A 169 -6.61 -13.80 20.47
N ASN A 170 -6.51 -14.06 21.77
CA ASN A 170 -7.59 -13.76 22.73
C ASN A 170 -7.88 -12.25 22.87
N GLN A 171 -7.05 -11.38 22.27
CA GLN A 171 -7.27 -9.94 22.16
C GLN A 171 -8.00 -9.51 20.88
N LEU A 172 -8.37 -10.45 19.99
CA LEU A 172 -9.31 -10.24 18.89
C LEU A 172 -10.72 -10.06 19.47
N LYS A 173 -10.93 -9.02 20.28
CA LYS A 173 -12.29 -8.55 20.53
C LYS A 173 -12.84 -8.04 19.20
N PRO A 174 -14.11 -8.30 18.85
CA PRO A 174 -14.73 -7.53 17.80
C PRO A 174 -14.60 -6.05 18.22
N GLU A 175 -13.86 -5.25 17.46
CA GLU A 175 -14.02 -3.81 17.60
C GLU A 175 -15.49 -3.56 17.30
N PRO A 176 -16.24 -2.86 18.17
CA PRO A 176 -17.58 -2.43 17.80
C PRO A 176 -17.42 -1.68 16.48
N GLU A 177 -18.21 -2.06 15.47
CA GLU A 177 -18.27 -1.27 14.24
C GLU A 177 -18.38 0.19 14.66
N PRO A 178 -17.57 1.10 14.09
CA PRO A 178 -17.65 2.49 14.48
C PRO A 178 -19.11 2.91 14.32
N ALA A 179 -19.76 3.20 15.45
CA ALA A 179 -21.15 3.60 15.47
C ALA A 179 -21.30 4.69 14.40
N PRO A 180 -22.29 4.60 13.49
CA PRO A 180 -22.42 5.55 12.40
C PRO A 180 -22.37 6.95 13.01
N VAL A 181 -21.31 7.69 12.69
CA VAL A 181 -21.15 9.06 13.19
C VAL A 181 -22.34 9.82 12.66
N LYS A 182 -23.29 10.18 13.54
CA LYS A 182 -24.50 10.92 13.19
C LYS A 182 -24.10 12.10 12.27
N GLY A 183 -24.56 12.08 11.02
CA GLY A 183 -24.30 13.15 10.05
C GLY A 183 -23.21 12.89 8.99
N LYS A 184 -22.46 11.78 9.03
CA LYS A 184 -21.59 11.37 7.90
C LYS A 184 -22.29 10.29 7.08
N LYS A 185 -22.64 10.58 5.81
CA LYS A 185 -23.02 9.55 4.84
C LYS A 185 -21.96 8.45 4.88
N GLN A 186 -22.36 7.20 5.15
CA GLN A 186 -21.49 6.04 4.94
C GLN A 186 -21.06 6.10 3.47
N ARG A 187 -19.79 6.39 3.24
CA ARG A 187 -19.23 6.34 1.90
C ARG A 187 -19.05 4.86 1.56
N PRO A 188 -19.40 4.43 0.33
CA PRO A 188 -19.20 3.04 -0.07
C PRO A 188 -17.75 2.65 0.19
N ASP A 189 -17.53 1.48 0.77
CA ASP A 189 -16.17 0.96 0.97
C ASP A 189 -15.54 0.78 -0.41
N ARG A 190 -14.41 1.44 -0.63
CA ARG A 190 -13.73 1.41 -1.92
C ARG A 190 -12.71 0.29 -1.88
N THR A 191 -13.06 -0.85 -2.46
CA THR A 191 -12.21 -2.03 -2.55
C THR A 191 -11.70 -2.23 -3.96
N LEU A 192 -10.50 -2.81 -4.08
CA LEU A 192 -10.01 -3.29 -5.38
C LEU A 192 -10.61 -4.66 -5.68
N ASP A 193 -10.93 -4.88 -6.95
CA ASP A 193 -11.23 -6.20 -7.46
C ASP A 193 -9.97 -6.79 -8.12
N PRO A 194 -9.35 -7.83 -7.53
CA PRO A 194 -8.18 -8.49 -8.13
C PRO A 194 -8.47 -9.09 -9.51
N GLU A 195 -9.70 -9.49 -9.80
CA GLU A 195 -10.09 -10.09 -11.08
C GLU A 195 -10.08 -9.08 -12.23
N CYS A 196 -10.16 -7.78 -11.92
CA CYS A 196 -10.02 -6.69 -12.89
C CYS A 196 -8.55 -6.38 -13.24
N LEU A 197 -7.57 -6.91 -12.52
CA LEU A 197 -6.16 -6.64 -12.81
C LEU A 197 -5.77 -7.24 -14.17
N ARG A 198 -5.27 -6.40 -15.07
CA ARG A 198 -4.67 -6.79 -16.35
C ARG A 198 -3.23 -6.29 -16.38
N TRP A 199 -2.33 -7.10 -15.83
CA TRP A 199 -0.95 -6.69 -15.60
C TRP A 199 0.01 -7.87 -15.62
N LYS A 200 1.26 -7.62 -15.99
CA LYS A 200 2.37 -8.57 -15.90
C LYS A 200 3.60 -7.86 -15.31
N PRO A 201 4.44 -8.54 -14.52
CA PRO A 201 5.66 -7.96 -13.97
C PRO A 201 6.56 -7.35 -15.04
N TYR A 202 7.16 -6.22 -14.70
CA TYR A 202 8.16 -5.57 -15.54
C TYR A 202 9.35 -6.51 -15.76
N SER A 203 9.65 -6.81 -17.02
CA SER A 203 10.81 -7.60 -17.43
C SER A 203 11.82 -6.70 -18.14
N THR A 204 13.08 -6.71 -17.68
CA THR A 204 14.20 -6.05 -18.37
C THR A 204 14.54 -6.72 -19.71
N THR A 205 14.09 -7.95 -19.94
CA THR A 205 14.16 -8.65 -21.22
C THR A 205 13.04 -8.22 -22.15
N SER A 206 13.23 -7.09 -22.81
CA SER A 206 12.52 -6.73 -24.03
C SER A 206 13.50 -6.03 -24.95
N GLN A 207 14.29 -6.84 -25.65
CA GLN A 207 14.74 -6.50 -27.00
C GLN A 207 13.59 -6.78 -27.97
#